data_AF-A0A4P7D0M8-F1
#
_entry.id   AF-A0A4P7D0M8-F1
#
_cell.length_a   1.000
_cell.length_b   1.000
_cell.length_c   1.000
_cell.angle_alpha   90.00
_cell.angle_beta   90.00
_cell.angle_gamma   90.00
#
_symmetry.space_group_name_H-M   'P 1'
#
loop_
_entity.id
_entity.type
_entity.pdbx_description
1 polymer ?
#
loop_
_entity_poly.entity_id
_entity_poly.type
_entity_poly.pdbx_seq_one_letter_code
_entity_poly.pdbx_strand_id
1 'polypeptide(L)'
;MGGTFHLTFFRKDLRRGSVSGPFRSIALMLRGSPASGPLRHAFADPSSASGNNLASAVSRHPYRNLTNSEGRDARLDRWINGEQIAPRGFPKLFSSAMGLSCPVRDAVDRLVGVHHDGPFQRRVRNGKLRQGMMRKLVWGSLAGAACVALLFFGALKVRPANAATVDTASQHESSGNPLAAADDTPIVAPDRLELRAVGIRVDKWAQTQVWDMLKKQTDAYRSVLPADAGSYAASRDLVQSQADRALGSSFKYSAGEGVERWPVPVIIFGPPKASDIDNKIANFITANRQAASLAQHMFLTAQAVNVTNPQAQIDWLFDFFAKNPQVPQVLIYGFDGAAVRTWFEHVSLPEGQFVPSQFDAMVGLLVSRTDRVDAYMRPFVSNDPEDAGPDDRQYDTIKLANFFWNVNSEPKPGLDVSPPSVAHWQSKLPLLAQSLDSKGPGTFKPDPWFPARWARWQLDEFDREPMLGYLHKPVAVRLTDASGQPLKASATAAALREGWEKVQAQLPNNGKVARVFFDSVATPAVFPLLHSLAMEDGLDPTSITEGFDVGHRIGNVGIMGSMVGIAMSTMASYDVGQGSVTVNMTPDGQLHFILVTPPDEAEKAANTERRQLPADPFRHLMPRV
;
A
#
# COMPACT_ATOMS: atom_id res chain seq x y z
N MET A 1 49.91 -7.05 -36.22
CA MET A 1 51.25 -6.46 -36.49
C MET A 1 51.94 -6.36 -35.13
N GLY A 2 52.75 -7.34 -34.70
CA GLY A 2 54.10 -7.66 -35.18
C GLY A 2 55.10 -7.01 -34.20
N GLY A 3 55.54 -7.70 -33.16
CA GLY A 3 56.82 -8.45 -33.10
C GLY A 3 57.53 -8.05 -31.79
N THR A 4 58.52 -8.69 -31.18
CA THR A 4 59.38 -9.87 -31.41
C THR A 4 60.11 -10.01 -30.04
N PHE A 5 60.32 -11.17 -29.43
CA PHE A 5 61.53 -11.98 -29.56
C PHE A 5 61.45 -13.23 -28.66
N HIS A 6 62.10 -14.28 -29.13
CA HIS A 6 61.97 -15.67 -28.69
C HIS A 6 63.30 -16.18 -28.10
N LEU A 7 63.17 -16.99 -27.05
CA LEU A 7 63.95 -18.21 -26.70
C LEU A 7 65.45 -18.08 -26.34
N THR A 8 66.00 -18.85 -25.37
CA THR A 8 66.45 -20.25 -25.59
C THR A 8 66.94 -20.94 -24.28
N PHE A 9 66.32 -22.09 -23.92
CA PHE A 9 66.84 -23.39 -23.36
C PHE A 9 67.60 -23.48 -22.00
N PHE A 10 67.63 -24.59 -21.22
CA PHE A 10 66.84 -25.84 -21.03
C PHE A 10 67.30 -26.56 -19.73
N ARG A 11 66.45 -27.47 -19.24
CA ARG A 11 66.53 -28.40 -18.08
C ARG A 11 67.77 -29.29 -17.93
N LYS A 12 67.99 -29.80 -16.68
CA LYS A 12 68.51 -31.16 -16.43
C LYS A 12 68.06 -31.75 -15.06
N ASP A 13 67.50 -32.96 -15.10
CA ASP A 13 67.15 -33.85 -13.97
C ASP A 13 68.37 -34.58 -13.37
N LEU A 14 68.31 -34.99 -12.09
CA LEU A 14 68.97 -36.20 -11.53
C LEU A 14 68.54 -36.59 -10.08
N ARG A 15 67.78 -37.69 -9.98
CA ARG A 15 67.81 -38.89 -9.09
C ARG A 15 68.19 -38.88 -7.57
N ARG A 16 67.33 -39.65 -6.84
CA ARG A 16 67.54 -40.72 -5.80
C ARG A 16 67.84 -40.38 -4.31
N GLY A 17 67.05 -41.01 -3.41
CA GLY A 17 67.42 -41.34 -2.02
C GLY A 17 66.23 -41.83 -1.16
N SER A 18 66.34 -43.04 -0.57
CA SER A 18 65.35 -43.79 0.25
C SER A 18 65.59 -43.58 1.76
N VAL A 19 64.61 -43.89 2.65
CA VAL A 19 64.74 -44.82 3.81
C VAL A 19 63.54 -44.78 4.81
N SER A 20 63.01 -45.98 5.08
CA SER A 20 62.32 -46.58 6.27
C SER A 20 61.01 -46.04 6.90
N GLY A 21 60.02 -46.95 7.02
CA GLY A 21 58.92 -46.94 8.01
C GLY A 21 59.30 -47.60 9.36
N PRO A 22 58.35 -47.80 10.30
CA PRO A 22 57.58 -49.08 10.40
C PRO A 22 56.08 -48.89 10.75
N PHE A 23 55.15 -49.59 10.10
CA PHE A 23 54.51 -50.89 10.45
C PHE A 23 53.57 -50.93 11.68
N ARG A 24 52.26 -51.13 11.40
CA ARG A 24 51.38 -52.29 11.74
C ARG A 24 49.99 -52.01 11.13
N SER A 25 49.57 -52.64 10.01
CA SER A 25 48.96 -53.98 9.82
C SER A 25 47.57 -54.07 10.50
N ILE A 26 46.43 -54.43 9.88
CA ILE A 26 46.02 -55.60 9.04
C ILE A 26 44.65 -55.23 8.36
N ALA A 27 44.46 -55.16 7.03
CA ALA A 27 43.99 -56.16 6.03
C ALA A 27 42.75 -57.01 6.46
N LEU A 28 41.70 -57.36 5.70
CA LEU A 28 41.55 -57.84 4.32
C LEU A 28 40.02 -57.94 4.06
N MET A 29 39.43 -57.32 3.03
CA MET A 29 38.99 -57.93 1.74
C MET A 29 38.21 -59.26 1.83
N LEU A 30 37.02 -59.33 1.20
CA LEU A 30 36.69 -60.32 0.16
C LEU A 30 35.38 -60.01 -0.60
N ARG A 31 35.37 -60.48 -1.86
CA ARG A 31 34.47 -60.22 -3.00
C ARG A 31 33.08 -60.88 -2.88
N GLY A 32 32.12 -60.36 -3.66
CA GLY A 32 30.99 -61.13 -4.16
C GLY A 32 29.90 -60.30 -4.83
N SER A 33 29.80 -60.40 -6.16
CA SER A 33 28.63 -60.09 -7.00
C SER A 33 28.44 -61.33 -7.89
N PRO A 34 27.30 -61.65 -8.56
CA PRO A 34 25.97 -61.02 -8.62
C PRO A 34 24.80 -62.02 -8.37
N ALA A 35 23.53 -61.58 -8.45
CA ALA A 35 22.40 -62.26 -9.14
C ALA A 35 21.00 -61.86 -8.61
N SER A 36 20.11 -61.52 -9.57
CA SER A 36 18.66 -61.80 -9.68
C SER A 36 17.73 -61.71 -8.45
N GLY A 37 16.63 -60.96 -8.60
CA GLY A 37 15.45 -60.91 -7.70
C GLY A 37 14.69 -62.24 -7.56
N PRO A 38 13.40 -62.29 -7.17
CA PRO A 38 12.41 -61.22 -6.95
C PRO A 38 11.78 -61.27 -5.54
N LEU A 39 11.13 -60.18 -5.08
CA LEU A 39 10.17 -60.27 -3.97
C LEU A 39 8.88 -59.54 -4.31
N ARG A 40 7.82 -60.36 -4.34
CA ARG A 40 6.39 -60.01 -4.37
C ARG A 40 5.96 -59.56 -2.97
N HIS A 41 5.04 -58.61 -2.90
CA HIS A 41 3.80 -58.59 -2.07
C HIS A 41 3.04 -57.32 -2.50
N ALA A 42 1.97 -57.42 -3.30
CA ALA A 42 0.59 -57.77 -2.94
C ALA A 42 -0.16 -56.64 -2.21
N PHE A 43 -0.98 -55.94 -3.00
CA PHE A 43 -2.26 -55.26 -2.71
C PHE A 43 -2.78 -55.19 -1.26
N ALA A 44 -3.14 -53.98 -0.83
CA ALA A 44 -4.39 -53.70 -0.10
C ALA A 44 -4.70 -52.18 -0.09
N ASP A 45 -5.79 -51.79 -0.74
CA ASP A 45 -6.72 -50.73 -0.31
C ASP A 45 -7.88 -51.50 0.40
N PRO A 46 -8.61 -51.03 1.45
CA PRO A 46 -9.28 -49.72 1.48
C PRO A 46 -9.51 -49.03 2.86
N SER A 47 -9.90 -47.74 2.81
CA SER A 47 -10.90 -47.04 3.65
C SER A 47 -10.74 -46.81 5.18
N SER A 48 -10.83 -45.52 5.53
CA SER A 48 -11.59 -44.88 6.64
C SER A 48 -10.85 -44.35 7.90
N ALA A 49 -11.37 -43.19 8.34
CA ALA A 49 -11.03 -42.31 9.49
C ALA A 49 -9.81 -41.38 9.29
N SER A 50 -9.89 -40.05 9.35
CA SER A 50 -10.80 -39.15 10.07
C SER A 50 -11.13 -37.89 9.27
N GLY A 51 -12.40 -37.52 9.23
CA GLY A 51 -12.83 -36.19 8.82
C GLY A 51 -12.50 -35.14 9.89
N ASN A 52 -12.27 -33.90 9.45
CA ASN A 52 -12.79 -32.74 10.15
C ASN A 52 -13.05 -31.60 9.17
N ASN A 53 -14.28 -31.11 9.27
CA ASN A 53 -14.89 -30.08 8.46
C ASN A 53 -14.16 -28.74 8.61
N LEU A 54 -13.65 -28.19 7.51
CA LEU A 54 -13.38 -26.75 7.36
C LEU A 54 -14.57 -26.00 6.74
N ALA A 55 -15.75 -26.64 6.73
CA ALA A 55 -17.04 -26.06 6.38
C ALA A 55 -17.94 -25.93 7.62
N SER A 56 -17.41 -25.41 8.73
CA SER A 56 -18.23 -24.96 9.88
C SER A 56 -17.40 -24.10 10.85
N ALA A 57 -16.90 -22.95 10.39
CA ALA A 57 -16.43 -21.87 11.27
C ALA A 57 -16.57 -20.47 10.66
N VAL A 58 -17.31 -20.32 9.55
CA VAL A 58 -17.68 -19.02 8.96
C VAL A 58 -19.20 -18.91 8.96
N SER A 59 -19.77 -18.92 10.16
CA SER A 59 -21.20 -18.71 10.37
C SER A 59 -21.38 -17.72 11.51
N ARG A 60 -21.12 -16.44 11.19
CA ARG A 60 -21.62 -15.21 11.85
C ARG A 60 -21.02 -14.01 11.10
N HIS A 61 -21.51 -13.74 9.90
CA HIS A 61 -21.22 -12.49 9.18
C HIS A 61 -22.54 -11.95 8.61
N PRO A 62 -22.96 -10.70 8.90
CA PRO A 62 -24.32 -10.23 8.65
C PRO A 62 -24.66 -9.91 7.18
N TYR A 63 -23.82 -10.22 6.20
CA TYR A 63 -24.00 -9.75 4.82
C TYR A 63 -24.39 -10.82 3.78
N ARG A 64 -24.85 -12.02 4.17
CA ARG A 64 -25.17 -13.09 3.19
C ARG A 64 -26.65 -13.25 2.79
N ASN A 65 -27.58 -12.46 3.32
CA ASN A 65 -29.02 -12.63 3.02
C ASN A 65 -29.57 -11.62 2.00
N LEU A 66 -28.90 -11.46 0.86
CA LEU A 66 -29.45 -10.71 -0.28
C LEU A 66 -29.43 -11.53 -1.58
N THR A 67 -29.80 -12.81 -1.54
CA THR A 67 -30.07 -13.61 -2.77
C THR A 67 -31.12 -14.71 -2.56
N ASN A 68 -32.20 -14.46 -1.82
CA ASN A 68 -33.37 -15.34 -1.87
C ASN A 68 -34.62 -14.53 -2.19
N SER A 69 -35.21 -14.87 -3.34
CA SER A 69 -36.44 -14.30 -3.89
C SER A 69 -37.66 -14.97 -3.25
N GLU A 70 -38.16 -14.43 -2.14
CA GLU A 70 -39.53 -14.70 -1.70
C GLU A 70 -40.20 -13.41 -1.17
N GLY A 71 -41.30 -13.05 -1.81
CA GLY A 71 -42.40 -12.22 -1.29
C GLY A 71 -42.08 -10.84 -0.70
N ARG A 72 -41.62 -9.86 -1.49
CA ARG A 72 -41.74 -8.45 -1.10
C ARG A 72 -43.10 -7.89 -1.54
N ASP A 73 -43.86 -7.38 -0.58
CA ASP A 73 -45.12 -6.67 -0.78
C ASP A 73 -44.85 -5.36 -1.56
N ALA A 74 -45.26 -5.34 -2.84
CA ALA A 74 -44.96 -4.29 -3.82
C ALA A 74 -45.72 -2.96 -3.59
N ARG A 75 -46.18 -2.70 -2.35
CA ARG A 75 -46.92 -1.49 -1.97
C ARG A 75 -46.09 -0.47 -1.18
N LEU A 76 -44.90 -0.82 -0.66
CA LEU A 76 -44.10 0.07 0.18
C LEU A 76 -42.87 0.72 -0.49
N ASP A 77 -42.44 0.26 -1.66
CA ASP A 77 -41.25 0.82 -2.34
C ASP A 77 -41.62 1.59 -3.62
N ARG A 78 -42.34 2.72 -3.47
CA ARG A 78 -42.73 3.52 -4.63
C ARG A 78 -42.71 5.03 -4.43
N TRP A 79 -41.81 5.58 -3.62
CA TRP A 79 -41.64 7.04 -3.49
C TRP A 79 -40.21 7.44 -3.10
N ILE A 80 -39.57 8.26 -3.93
CA ILE A 80 -38.47 9.17 -3.55
C ILE A 80 -38.82 10.52 -4.21
N ASN A 81 -38.86 11.61 -3.45
CA ASN A 81 -39.16 12.97 -3.91
C ASN A 81 -40.50 13.17 -4.65
N GLY A 82 -41.55 12.41 -4.30
CA GLY A 82 -42.92 12.75 -4.72
C GLY A 82 -43.32 12.41 -6.17
N GLU A 83 -42.51 11.66 -6.93
CA GLU A 83 -42.90 11.18 -8.27
C GLU A 83 -42.89 9.63 -8.39
N GLN A 84 -43.86 9.11 -9.15
CA GLN A 84 -44.13 7.68 -9.34
C GLN A 84 -43.45 7.14 -10.61
N ILE A 85 -42.59 6.13 -10.49
CA ILE A 85 -41.91 5.50 -11.64
C ILE A 85 -42.69 4.28 -12.14
N ALA A 86 -42.93 4.21 -13.46
CA ALA A 86 -43.59 3.10 -14.14
C ALA A 86 -42.59 2.01 -14.61
N PRO A 87 -42.93 0.71 -14.59
CA PRO A 87 -41.99 -0.35 -14.97
C PRO A 87 -41.99 -0.59 -16.48
N ARG A 88 -40.81 -0.63 -17.11
CA ARG A 88 -40.64 -1.20 -18.46
C ARG A 88 -39.42 -2.13 -18.54
N GLY A 89 -39.74 -3.42 -18.73
CA GLY A 89 -39.12 -4.37 -19.68
C GLY A 89 -37.61 -4.61 -19.68
N PHE A 90 -37.21 -5.79 -19.20
CA PHE A 90 -35.90 -6.41 -19.46
C PHE A 90 -35.76 -6.90 -20.91
N PRO A 91 -34.57 -6.78 -21.53
CA PRO A 91 -34.09 -7.76 -22.51
C PRO A 91 -32.90 -8.56 -21.95
N LYS A 92 -33.01 -9.90 -22.05
CA LYS A 92 -31.92 -10.86 -21.86
C LYS A 92 -30.96 -10.79 -23.04
N LEU A 93 -29.65 -10.71 -22.80
CA LEU A 93 -28.63 -10.99 -23.80
C LEU A 93 -27.49 -11.79 -23.16
N PHE A 94 -27.60 -13.12 -23.23
CA PHE A 94 -26.45 -14.04 -23.31
C PHE A 94 -26.92 -15.32 -24.02
N SER A 95 -26.04 -15.84 -24.87
CA SER A 95 -26.09 -17.11 -25.61
C SER A 95 -26.62 -17.07 -27.05
N SER A 96 -25.67 -17.03 -28.00
CA SER A 96 -25.57 -17.84 -29.23
C SER A 96 -24.16 -17.56 -29.80
N ALA A 97 -23.26 -18.53 -30.00
CA ALA A 97 -23.42 -19.53 -31.05
C ALA A 97 -22.59 -20.81 -30.81
N MET A 98 -23.29 -21.94 -30.75
CA MET A 98 -22.99 -23.13 -31.53
C MET A 98 -24.35 -23.73 -31.92
N GLY A 99 -24.63 -23.82 -33.22
CA GLY A 99 -25.89 -24.33 -33.74
C GLY A 99 -25.83 -25.84 -33.95
N LEU A 100 -26.89 -26.56 -33.55
CA LEU A 100 -27.83 -27.24 -34.46
C LEU A 100 -28.69 -28.29 -33.74
N SER A 101 -30.02 -28.11 -33.91
CA SER A 101 -31.10 -29.10 -34.07
C SER A 101 -31.73 -29.87 -32.87
N CYS A 102 -32.92 -29.38 -32.48
CA CYS A 102 -34.24 -30.07 -32.45
C CYS A 102 -34.59 -31.15 -31.37
N PRO A 103 -35.91 -31.37 -31.07
CA PRO A 103 -36.44 -31.17 -29.70
C PRO A 103 -37.25 -32.35 -29.14
N VAL A 104 -37.47 -32.39 -27.81
CA VAL A 104 -38.65 -33.03 -27.20
C VAL A 104 -39.11 -32.26 -25.96
N ARG A 105 -40.40 -31.90 -25.96
CA ARG A 105 -41.21 -31.38 -24.85
C ARG A 105 -41.87 -32.56 -24.12
N ASP A 106 -42.21 -32.33 -22.85
CA ASP A 106 -43.23 -32.96 -22.00
C ASP A 106 -42.77 -33.85 -20.82
N ALA A 107 -43.62 -33.74 -19.79
CA ALA A 107 -43.79 -34.50 -18.56
C ALA A 107 -43.14 -33.90 -17.30
N VAL A 108 -43.82 -33.71 -16.16
CA VAL A 108 -45.20 -34.05 -15.76
C VAL A 108 -45.49 -33.24 -14.48
N ASP A 109 -46.65 -32.57 -14.45
CA ASP A 109 -47.37 -32.25 -13.23
C ASP A 109 -47.94 -33.56 -12.66
N ARG A 110 -47.60 -33.90 -11.40
CA ARG A 110 -48.43 -34.67 -10.45
C ARG A 110 -47.59 -35.21 -9.30
N LEU A 111 -47.88 -34.77 -8.07
CA LEU A 111 -48.52 -35.62 -7.02
C LEU A 111 -48.35 -34.99 -5.62
N VAL A 112 -49.50 -34.79 -4.96
CA VAL A 112 -49.74 -34.96 -3.51
C VAL A 112 -49.17 -33.82 -2.64
N GLY A 113 -49.95 -32.92 -2.04
CA GLY A 113 -51.27 -33.06 -1.42
C GLY A 113 -51.12 -33.60 0.01
N VAL A 114 -51.40 -32.80 1.04
CA VAL A 114 -52.10 -33.16 2.30
C VAL A 114 -51.93 -32.03 3.34
N HIS A 115 -53.09 -31.56 3.83
CA HIS A 115 -53.34 -30.70 4.98
C HIS A 115 -53.23 -31.47 6.33
N HIS A 116 -52.88 -30.79 7.44
CA HIS A 116 -53.84 -30.36 8.48
C HIS A 116 -53.16 -29.86 9.78
N ASP A 117 -53.60 -28.68 10.21
CA ASP A 117 -54.03 -28.22 11.53
C ASP A 117 -53.42 -28.77 12.85
N GLY A 118 -53.08 -27.82 13.73
CA GLY A 118 -53.55 -27.86 15.12
C GLY A 118 -52.60 -27.31 16.21
N PRO A 119 -53.10 -26.60 17.25
CA PRO A 119 -52.36 -25.56 17.97
C PRO A 119 -52.04 -25.89 19.45
N PHE A 120 -51.15 -25.14 20.12
CA PHE A 120 -51.19 -25.05 21.59
C PHE A 120 -50.62 -23.76 22.20
N GLN A 121 -51.29 -23.33 23.27
CA GLN A 121 -51.21 -22.06 23.99
C GLN A 121 -50.20 -22.00 25.14
N ARG A 122 -49.85 -20.74 25.49
CA ARG A 122 -49.54 -20.15 26.82
C ARG A 122 -48.50 -20.81 27.74
N ARG A 123 -47.55 -19.96 28.19
CA ARG A 123 -47.37 -19.71 29.63
C ARG A 123 -46.73 -18.34 29.92
N VAL A 124 -47.50 -17.47 30.57
CA VAL A 124 -47.03 -16.31 31.34
C VAL A 124 -46.63 -16.79 32.73
N ARG A 125 -45.55 -16.23 33.31
CA ARG A 125 -45.38 -16.15 34.78
C ARG A 125 -44.64 -14.88 35.20
N ASN A 126 -45.22 -14.27 36.22
CA ASN A 126 -44.93 -12.98 36.85
C ASN A 126 -43.87 -13.05 37.98
N GLY A 127 -43.30 -11.88 38.29
CA GLY A 127 -43.02 -11.38 39.67
C GLY A 127 -41.55 -11.41 40.10
N LYS A 128 -40.99 -10.47 40.88
CA LYS A 128 -41.50 -9.28 41.60
C LYS A 128 -40.28 -8.41 42.02
N LEU A 129 -40.44 -7.10 41.87
CA LEU A 129 -40.07 -5.96 42.76
C LEU A 129 -39.12 -6.17 43.95
N ARG A 130 -38.14 -5.24 44.08
CA ARG A 130 -37.87 -4.51 45.33
C ARG A 130 -37.34 -3.09 45.07
N GLN A 131 -38.07 -2.12 45.61
CA GLN A 131 -37.69 -0.71 45.83
C GLN A 131 -36.79 -0.56 47.05
N GLY A 132 -35.95 0.48 47.07
CA GLY A 132 -35.32 1.07 48.26
C GLY A 132 -34.76 2.45 47.93
N MET A 133 -35.14 3.46 48.72
CA MET A 133 -35.11 4.90 48.42
C MET A 133 -34.12 5.68 49.32
N MET A 134 -33.44 6.67 48.71
CA MET A 134 -32.90 7.97 49.20
C MET A 134 -32.44 8.25 50.65
N ARG A 135 -31.33 9.02 50.81
CA ARG A 135 -31.20 10.47 51.23
C ARG A 135 -29.76 10.77 51.74
N LYS A 136 -29.00 11.75 51.19
CA LYS A 136 -28.84 13.21 51.45
C LYS A 136 -27.78 13.63 52.49
N LEU A 137 -26.88 14.56 52.10
CA LEU A 137 -26.42 15.83 52.77
C LEU A 137 -25.23 16.38 51.92
N VAL A 138 -25.18 17.55 51.25
CA VAL A 138 -25.40 18.99 51.56
C VAL A 138 -24.43 19.58 52.60
N TRP A 139 -23.56 20.51 52.16
CA TRP A 139 -23.18 21.85 52.68
C TRP A 139 -22.16 22.43 51.65
N GLY A 140 -22.09 23.69 51.26
CA GLY A 140 -22.76 24.94 51.61
C GLY A 140 -22.16 26.06 50.73
N SER A 141 -22.97 27.08 50.46
CA SER A 141 -22.79 28.12 49.44
C SER A 141 -22.10 29.40 49.96
N LEU A 142 -21.78 30.31 49.02
CA LEU A 142 -21.94 31.78 49.04
C LEU A 142 -20.70 32.72 49.03
N ALA A 143 -20.66 33.50 47.94
CA ALA A 143 -20.69 34.98 47.87
C ALA A 143 -19.40 35.81 47.98
N GLY A 144 -19.30 36.76 47.04
CA GLY A 144 -18.44 37.95 47.13
C GLY A 144 -18.43 38.72 45.81
N ALA A 145 -19.22 39.79 45.71
CA ALA A 145 -19.36 40.67 44.55
C ALA A 145 -18.42 41.89 44.61
N ALA A 146 -18.22 42.49 43.43
CA ALA A 146 -18.07 43.93 43.16
C ALA A 146 -16.69 44.64 43.25
N CYS A 147 -16.35 45.24 42.10
CA CYS A 147 -15.74 46.56 41.87
C CYS A 147 -14.30 46.86 42.33
N VAL A 148 -13.44 47.26 41.38
CA VAL A 148 -12.96 48.65 41.18
C VAL A 148 -12.33 48.77 39.79
N ALA A 149 -12.71 49.82 39.07
CA ALA A 149 -12.17 50.24 37.78
C ALA A 149 -11.04 51.27 37.96
N LEU A 150 -10.28 51.42 36.87
CA LEU A 150 -9.34 52.51 36.53
C LEU A 150 -7.95 52.44 37.18
N LEU A 151 -6.92 52.36 36.33
CA LEU A 151 -6.06 53.52 36.02
C LEU A 151 -4.98 53.22 34.94
N PHE A 152 -4.86 54.18 34.02
CA PHE A 152 -3.76 54.52 33.08
C PHE A 152 -3.64 53.90 31.67
N PHE A 153 -4.14 54.68 30.68
CA PHE A 153 -3.46 55.19 29.46
C PHE A 153 -2.01 54.73 29.23
N GLY A 154 -1.48 54.47 28.03
CA GLY A 154 -1.90 54.69 26.64
C GLY A 154 -0.63 54.78 25.76
N ALA A 155 -0.70 54.43 24.46
CA ALA A 155 0.01 55.06 23.33
C ALA A 155 0.00 54.17 22.07
N LEU A 156 -0.70 54.66 21.04
CA LEU A 156 -0.53 54.27 19.64
C LEU A 156 0.84 54.74 19.10
N LYS A 157 1.44 53.97 18.21
CA LYS A 157 2.22 54.52 17.08
C LYS A 157 1.92 53.75 15.79
N VAL A 158 1.60 54.52 14.75
CA VAL A 158 1.37 54.09 13.36
C VAL A 158 2.36 54.87 12.48
N ARG A 159 2.71 54.25 11.33
CA ARG A 159 3.19 54.78 10.03
C ARG A 159 4.70 54.66 9.75
N PRO A 160 5.14 54.61 8.46
CA PRO A 160 4.37 54.83 7.22
C PRO A 160 4.50 53.75 6.11
N ALA A 161 3.58 53.86 5.14
CA ALA A 161 3.61 53.22 3.83
C ALA A 161 4.32 54.13 2.81
N ASN A 162 5.03 53.54 1.84
CA ASN A 162 5.52 54.21 0.64
C ASN A 162 4.78 53.69 -0.59
N ALA A 163 4.53 54.62 -1.51
CA ALA A 163 3.76 54.48 -2.74
C ALA A 163 4.65 54.23 -3.97
N ALA A 164 4.14 53.46 -4.93
CA ALA A 164 4.40 53.42 -6.38
C ALA A 164 3.74 52.13 -6.91
N THR A 165 3.01 52.03 -8.01
CA THR A 165 2.73 52.86 -9.19
C THR A 165 1.47 52.26 -9.83
N VAL A 166 0.60 53.10 -10.38
CA VAL A 166 -0.59 52.71 -11.14
C VAL A 166 -0.20 52.59 -12.61
N ASP A 167 -0.44 51.42 -13.21
CA ASP A 167 -0.63 51.30 -14.66
C ASP A 167 -1.92 50.51 -14.92
N THR A 168 -2.71 51.05 -15.83
CA THR A 168 -4.09 50.70 -16.14
C THR A 168 -4.23 49.61 -17.22
N ALA A 169 -5.36 48.87 -17.10
CA ALA A 169 -6.05 48.04 -18.10
C ALA A 169 -5.51 46.60 -18.27
N SER A 170 -6.31 45.52 -18.21
CA SER A 170 -7.68 45.38 -18.69
C SER A 170 -8.48 44.35 -17.88
N GLN A 171 -9.76 44.65 -17.69
CA GLN A 171 -10.74 43.82 -17.01
C GLN A 171 -11.12 42.58 -17.83
N HIS A 172 -11.23 41.43 -17.17
CA HIS A 172 -12.25 40.44 -17.46
C HIS A 172 -12.86 40.03 -16.12
N GLU A 173 -14.08 40.48 -15.88
CA GLU A 173 -14.90 40.13 -14.72
C GLU A 173 -15.25 38.63 -14.76
N SER A 174 -14.96 37.91 -13.67
CA SER A 174 -15.73 36.74 -13.28
C SER A 174 -16.16 36.91 -11.82
N SER A 175 -17.46 36.97 -11.64
CA SER A 175 -18.19 37.32 -10.43
C SER A 175 -17.94 36.32 -9.30
N GLY A 176 -17.83 36.83 -8.09
CA GLY A 176 -17.36 36.09 -6.91
C GLY A 176 -18.34 35.07 -6.33
N ASN A 177 -17.76 34.17 -5.53
CA ASN A 177 -18.27 33.86 -4.20
C ASN A 177 -17.06 33.66 -3.26
N PRO A 178 -17.06 34.20 -2.03
CA PRO A 178 -15.86 34.25 -1.20
C PRO A 178 -15.67 32.95 -0.43
N LEU A 179 -14.78 32.07 -0.92
CA LEU A 179 -14.07 31.17 -0.01
C LEU A 179 -12.98 31.97 0.69
N ALA A 180 -12.87 31.75 2.00
CA ALA A 180 -11.98 32.44 2.91
C ALA A 180 -10.60 32.73 2.33
N ALA A 181 -10.10 33.94 2.59
CA ALA A 181 -8.75 34.37 2.26
C ALA A 181 -7.74 33.28 2.63
N ALA A 182 -7.14 32.67 1.60
CA ALA A 182 -5.94 31.88 1.78
C ALA A 182 -4.87 32.83 2.28
N ASP A 183 -4.32 32.55 3.47
CA ASP A 183 -3.06 33.16 3.87
C ASP A 183 -2.04 32.91 2.75
N ASP A 184 -1.44 33.98 2.24
CA ASP A 184 -0.44 33.99 1.16
C ASP A 184 0.92 33.44 1.63
N THR A 185 0.89 32.50 2.58
CA THR A 185 2.06 31.74 3.01
C THR A 185 2.40 30.78 1.87
N PRO A 186 3.65 30.74 1.39
CA PRO A 186 4.04 29.78 0.36
C PRO A 186 3.58 28.38 0.76
N ILE A 187 2.89 27.68 -0.13
CA ILE A 187 2.50 26.28 0.08
C ILE A 187 3.80 25.46 0.06
N VAL A 188 4.36 25.19 1.24
CA VAL A 188 5.61 24.43 1.39
C VAL A 188 5.28 22.95 1.56
N ALA A 189 5.78 22.12 0.64
CA ALA A 189 5.71 20.68 0.77
C ALA A 189 6.46 20.22 2.03
N PRO A 190 5.96 19.21 2.76
CA PRO A 190 6.66 18.71 3.93
C PRO A 190 8.04 18.17 3.57
N ASP A 191 9.01 18.36 4.46
CA ASP A 191 10.37 17.83 4.25
C ASP A 191 10.42 16.30 4.41
N ARG A 192 9.48 15.72 5.17
CA ARG A 192 9.33 14.27 5.34
C ARG A 192 7.88 13.86 5.64
N LEU A 193 7.58 12.59 5.41
CA LEU A 193 6.32 11.93 5.71
C LEU A 193 6.58 10.71 6.59
N GLU A 194 5.66 10.40 7.49
CA GLU A 194 5.72 9.21 8.34
C GLU A 194 5.31 7.98 7.52
N LEU A 195 6.10 6.90 7.56
CA LEU A 195 5.75 5.63 6.92
C LEU A 195 5.01 4.74 7.91
N ARG A 196 3.73 4.50 7.64
CA ARG A 196 2.81 3.74 8.50
C ARG A 196 2.62 2.30 8.04
N ALA A 197 2.73 2.08 6.74
CA ALA A 197 2.72 0.74 6.17
C ALA A 197 3.59 0.70 4.93
N VAL A 198 4.27 -0.42 4.73
CA VAL A 198 5.01 -0.76 3.52
C VAL A 198 4.56 -2.14 3.11
N GLY A 199 4.00 -2.26 1.92
CA GLY A 199 3.68 -3.53 1.28
C GLY A 199 4.57 -3.73 0.07
N ILE A 200 5.27 -4.85 0.00
CA ILE A 200 6.02 -5.29 -1.18
C ILE A 200 5.71 -6.74 -1.52
N ARG A 201 5.54 -6.98 -2.82
CA ARG A 201 5.57 -8.30 -3.46
C ARG A 201 6.56 -8.23 -4.60
N VAL A 202 7.42 -9.24 -4.69
CA VAL A 202 8.18 -9.56 -5.90
C VAL A 202 7.88 -11.01 -6.21
N ASP A 203 7.17 -11.23 -7.32
CA ASP A 203 6.61 -12.52 -7.70
C ASP A 203 5.86 -13.16 -6.52
N LYS A 204 6.27 -14.35 -6.08
CA LYS A 204 5.65 -15.07 -4.97
C LYS A 204 6.14 -14.65 -3.59
N TRP A 205 7.20 -13.85 -3.48
CA TRP A 205 7.81 -13.43 -2.22
C TRP A 205 7.25 -12.10 -1.72
N ALA A 206 7.06 -11.98 -0.40
CA ALA A 206 6.48 -10.80 0.25
C ALA A 206 7.37 -10.23 1.35
N GLN A 207 7.32 -8.91 1.54
CA GLN A 207 7.78 -8.23 2.75
C GLN A 207 9.20 -8.67 3.18
N THR A 208 9.39 -9.02 4.46
CA THR A 208 10.62 -9.53 5.04
C THR A 208 11.19 -10.73 4.30
N GLN A 209 10.40 -11.56 3.60
CA GLN A 209 10.99 -12.68 2.85
C GLN A 209 11.99 -12.19 1.81
N VAL A 210 11.69 -11.07 1.13
CA VAL A 210 12.61 -10.45 0.16
C VAL A 210 13.86 -9.93 0.87
N TRP A 211 13.69 -9.22 1.99
CA TRP A 211 14.80 -8.69 2.77
C TRP A 211 15.70 -9.78 3.38
N ASP A 212 15.11 -10.84 3.95
CA ASP A 212 15.84 -11.97 4.53
C ASP A 212 16.64 -12.72 3.46
N MET A 213 16.14 -12.84 2.23
CA MET A 213 16.89 -13.41 1.11
C MET A 213 18.11 -12.55 0.77
N LEU A 214 17.95 -11.22 0.72
CA LEU A 214 19.06 -10.29 0.50
C LEU A 214 20.11 -10.33 1.61
N LYS A 215 19.68 -10.43 2.88
CA LYS A 215 20.61 -10.55 4.02
C LYS A 215 21.41 -11.84 4.04
N LYS A 216 20.83 -12.94 3.58
CA LYS A 216 21.48 -14.26 3.55
C LYS A 216 22.35 -14.48 2.31
N GLN A 217 22.28 -13.58 1.33
CA GLN A 217 23.08 -13.66 0.12
C GLN A 217 24.56 -13.48 0.46
N THR A 218 25.42 -14.24 -0.22
CA THR A 218 26.88 -14.16 -0.08
C THR A 218 27.58 -13.62 -1.32
N ASP A 219 26.83 -13.41 -2.41
CA ASP A 219 27.32 -12.84 -3.66
C ASP A 219 26.49 -11.60 -4.05
N ALA A 220 27.11 -10.42 -4.03
CA ALA A 220 26.46 -9.14 -4.34
C ALA A 220 26.02 -9.02 -5.81
N TYR A 221 26.56 -9.87 -6.70
CA TYR A 221 26.34 -9.79 -8.14
C TYR A 221 25.34 -10.84 -8.66
N ARG A 222 24.72 -11.58 -7.74
CA ARG A 222 23.76 -12.64 -8.08
C ARG A 222 22.38 -12.36 -7.49
N SER A 223 21.35 -12.61 -8.30
CA SER A 223 19.98 -12.55 -7.83
C SER A 223 19.75 -13.55 -6.67
N VAL A 224 19.01 -13.09 -5.67
CA VAL A 224 18.54 -13.94 -4.57
C VAL A 224 17.36 -14.82 -4.96
N LEU A 225 16.71 -14.52 -6.09
CA LEU A 225 15.62 -15.33 -6.61
C LEU A 225 16.18 -16.57 -7.33
N PRO A 226 15.44 -17.70 -7.33
CA PRO A 226 15.90 -18.93 -7.96
C PRO A 226 16.22 -18.74 -9.45
N ALA A 227 17.36 -19.27 -9.89
CA ALA A 227 17.73 -19.32 -11.31
C ALA A 227 17.16 -20.58 -12.03
N ASP A 228 16.51 -21.47 -11.29
CA ASP A 228 15.91 -22.68 -11.83
C ASP A 228 14.47 -22.44 -12.28
N ALA A 229 14.15 -22.80 -13.52
CA ALA A 229 12.82 -22.64 -14.09
C ALA A 229 11.75 -23.43 -13.30
N GLY A 230 12.12 -24.58 -12.73
CA GLY A 230 11.23 -25.42 -11.92
C GLY A 230 10.68 -24.73 -10.66
N SER A 231 11.29 -23.62 -10.24
CA SER A 231 10.84 -22.81 -9.11
C SER A 231 9.66 -21.89 -9.43
N TYR A 232 9.29 -21.76 -10.71
CA TYR A 232 8.26 -20.84 -11.20
C TYR A 232 7.02 -21.58 -11.71
N ALA A 233 5.93 -20.84 -11.89
CA ALA A 233 4.65 -21.39 -12.34
C ALA A 233 4.76 -22.08 -13.70
N ALA A 234 4.02 -23.17 -13.87
CA ALA A 234 4.12 -24.05 -15.04
C ALA A 234 3.16 -23.70 -16.20
N SER A 235 2.31 -22.70 -16.03
CA SER A 235 1.36 -22.25 -17.07
C SER A 235 1.04 -20.77 -16.95
N ARG A 236 0.58 -20.17 -18.06
CA ARG A 236 0.14 -18.77 -18.11
C ARG A 236 -0.95 -18.45 -17.07
N ASP A 237 -1.95 -19.33 -16.94
CA ASP A 237 -3.04 -19.15 -15.97
C ASP A 237 -2.54 -19.11 -14.52
N LEU A 238 -1.53 -19.93 -14.19
CA LEU A 238 -0.94 -19.94 -12.86
C LEU A 238 -0.11 -18.67 -12.60
N VAL A 239 0.62 -18.18 -13.60
CA VAL A 239 1.34 -16.89 -13.53
C VAL A 239 0.34 -15.75 -13.28
N GLN A 240 -0.76 -15.71 -14.04
CA GLN A 240 -1.79 -14.68 -13.86
C GLN A 240 -2.45 -14.76 -12.48
N SER A 241 -2.81 -15.97 -12.03
CA SER A 241 -3.38 -16.20 -10.70
C SER A 241 -2.42 -15.84 -9.56
N GLN A 242 -1.10 -15.97 -9.78
CA GLN A 242 -0.09 -15.50 -8.83
C GLN A 242 -0.02 -13.98 -8.79
N ALA A 243 -0.05 -13.30 -9.94
CA ALA A 243 -0.07 -11.85 -10.02
C ALA A 243 -1.32 -11.24 -9.35
N ASP A 244 -2.51 -11.83 -9.56
CA ASP A 244 -3.75 -11.40 -8.90
C ASP A 244 -3.67 -11.53 -7.37
N ARG A 245 -3.14 -12.65 -6.88
CA ARG A 245 -2.90 -12.85 -5.44
C ARG A 245 -1.84 -11.92 -4.89
N ALA A 246 -0.79 -11.66 -5.66
CA ALA A 246 0.26 -10.73 -5.29
C ALA A 246 -0.34 -9.34 -5.12
N LEU A 247 -1.09 -8.82 -6.09
CA LEU A 247 -1.81 -7.54 -6.01
C LEU A 247 -2.69 -7.43 -4.75
N GLY A 248 -3.53 -8.44 -4.48
CA GLY A 248 -4.38 -8.42 -3.29
C GLY A 248 -3.59 -8.41 -1.98
N SER A 249 -2.53 -9.22 -1.88
CA SER A 249 -1.71 -9.31 -0.69
C SER A 249 -0.82 -8.08 -0.47
N SER A 250 -0.15 -7.54 -1.51
CA SER A 250 0.61 -6.29 -1.39
C SER A 250 -0.30 -5.14 -0.99
N PHE A 251 -1.49 -5.02 -1.58
CA PHE A 251 -2.42 -3.97 -1.22
C PHE A 251 -2.92 -4.12 0.23
N LYS A 252 -3.14 -5.34 0.71
CA LYS A 252 -3.41 -5.59 2.13
C LYS A 252 -2.27 -5.09 3.02
N TYR A 253 -1.02 -5.39 2.66
CA TYR A 253 0.15 -4.99 3.43
C TYR A 253 0.40 -3.48 3.38
N SER A 254 0.04 -2.83 2.28
CA SER A 254 0.18 -1.39 2.11
C SER A 254 -0.95 -0.59 2.73
N ALA A 255 -2.19 -1.07 2.70
CA ALA A 255 -3.36 -0.25 3.02
C ALA A 255 -4.14 -0.72 4.24
N GLY A 256 -3.90 -1.95 4.72
CA GLY A 256 -4.67 -2.56 5.81
C GLY A 256 -4.45 -1.94 7.20
N GLU A 257 -3.57 -0.95 7.28
CA GLU A 257 -3.36 -0.13 8.47
C GLU A 257 -4.13 1.19 8.45
N GLY A 258 -4.67 1.59 7.29
CA GLY A 258 -5.35 2.86 7.16
C GLY A 258 -6.65 2.90 7.97
N VAL A 259 -7.00 4.10 8.43
CA VAL A 259 -8.20 4.34 9.25
C VAL A 259 -9.47 3.87 8.52
N GLU A 260 -10.26 3.02 9.16
CA GLU A 260 -11.49 2.52 8.58
C GLU A 260 -12.57 3.60 8.53
N ARG A 261 -13.49 3.48 7.57
CA ARG A 261 -14.61 4.43 7.37
C ARG A 261 -14.17 5.89 7.23
N TRP A 262 -12.94 6.12 6.77
CA TRP A 262 -12.44 7.41 6.30
C TRP A 262 -11.99 7.31 4.83
N PRO A 263 -12.35 8.27 3.94
CA PRO A 263 -11.95 8.24 2.53
C PRO A 263 -10.45 8.51 2.30
N VAL A 264 -9.61 7.48 2.34
CA VAL A 264 -8.16 7.56 2.12
C VAL A 264 -7.86 7.89 0.64
N PRO A 265 -7.17 8.99 0.32
CA PRO A 265 -6.72 9.28 -1.04
C PRO A 265 -5.62 8.32 -1.51
N VAL A 266 -5.73 7.85 -2.75
CA VAL A 266 -4.80 6.89 -3.37
C VAL A 266 -4.17 7.46 -4.64
N ILE A 267 -2.85 7.41 -4.69
CA ILE A 267 -2.03 7.58 -5.90
C ILE A 267 -1.75 6.18 -6.42
N ILE A 268 -2.28 5.84 -7.59
CA ILE A 268 -2.04 4.54 -8.22
C ILE A 268 -1.33 4.70 -9.56
N PHE A 269 -0.32 3.87 -9.80
CA PHE A 269 0.39 3.87 -11.08
C PHE A 269 0.85 2.48 -11.51
N GLY A 270 1.17 2.35 -12.79
CA GLY A 270 1.55 1.07 -13.39
C GLY A 270 2.20 1.22 -14.76
N PRO A 271 2.43 0.12 -15.49
CA PRO A 271 3.22 0.12 -16.71
C PRO A 271 2.58 0.98 -17.81
N PRO A 272 3.32 1.31 -18.89
CA PRO A 272 2.74 1.92 -20.08
C PRO A 272 1.52 1.15 -20.58
N LYS A 273 0.54 1.87 -21.14
CA LYS A 273 -0.72 1.30 -21.63
C LYS A 273 -0.89 1.58 -23.11
N ALA A 274 -1.24 0.57 -23.89
CA ALA A 274 -1.65 0.72 -25.28
C ALA A 274 -2.90 1.60 -25.38
N SER A 275 -3.00 2.38 -26.46
CA SER A 275 -4.07 3.36 -26.64
C SER A 275 -5.44 2.73 -26.83
N ASP A 276 -5.50 1.51 -27.35
CA ASP A 276 -6.71 0.74 -27.65
C ASP A 276 -7.18 -0.15 -26.49
N ILE A 277 -6.40 -0.26 -25.42
CA ILE A 277 -6.78 -0.99 -24.20
C ILE A 277 -7.56 -0.07 -23.25
N ASP A 278 -8.82 -0.41 -22.96
CA ASP A 278 -9.74 0.37 -22.10
C ASP A 278 -9.68 -0.01 -20.60
N ASN A 279 -8.54 -0.55 -20.15
CA ASN A 279 -8.32 -0.82 -18.73
C ASN A 279 -7.93 0.46 -17.99
N LYS A 280 -8.75 0.85 -17.00
CA LYS A 280 -8.46 1.98 -16.12
C LYS A 280 -7.69 1.50 -14.91
N ILE A 281 -6.49 2.03 -14.73
CA ILE A 281 -5.65 1.64 -13.59
C ILE A 281 -6.31 1.93 -12.23
N ALA A 282 -7.18 2.93 -12.14
CA ALA A 282 -8.00 3.20 -10.96
C ALA A 282 -8.91 2.02 -10.53
N ASN A 283 -9.34 1.16 -11.46
CA ASN A 283 -10.16 -0.02 -11.14
C ASN A 283 -9.40 -0.99 -10.21
N PHE A 284 -8.07 -1.02 -10.27
CA PHE A 284 -7.25 -1.86 -9.41
C PHE A 284 -7.34 -1.46 -7.93
N ILE A 285 -7.72 -0.22 -7.60
CA ILE A 285 -7.99 0.16 -6.20
C ILE A 285 -9.17 -0.66 -5.66
N THR A 286 -10.28 -0.73 -6.40
CA THR A 286 -11.47 -1.49 -6.01
C THR A 286 -11.19 -2.99 -6.00
N ALA A 287 -10.58 -3.52 -7.07
CA ALA A 287 -10.26 -4.93 -7.18
C ALA A 287 -9.33 -5.39 -6.05
N ASN A 288 -8.27 -4.62 -5.78
CA ASN A 288 -7.30 -4.97 -4.73
C ASN A 288 -7.89 -4.79 -3.34
N ARG A 289 -8.72 -3.77 -3.08
CA ARG A 289 -9.46 -3.63 -1.81
C ARG A 289 -10.29 -4.87 -1.51
N GLN A 290 -10.98 -5.41 -2.52
CA GLN A 290 -11.79 -6.63 -2.36
C GLN A 290 -10.90 -7.86 -2.11
N ALA A 291 -9.85 -8.05 -2.91
CA ALA A 291 -8.91 -9.15 -2.74
C ALA A 291 -8.17 -9.10 -1.38
N ALA A 292 -7.92 -7.89 -0.86
CA ALA A 292 -7.30 -7.64 0.43
C ALA A 292 -8.25 -7.81 1.63
N SER A 293 -9.55 -8.03 1.39
CA SER A 293 -10.62 -8.09 2.41
C SER A 293 -10.77 -6.80 3.24
N LEU A 294 -10.51 -5.64 2.63
CA LEU A 294 -10.56 -4.33 3.29
C LEU A 294 -11.95 -3.68 3.17
N ALA A 295 -12.99 -4.37 3.65
CA ALA A 295 -14.39 -4.00 3.40
C ALA A 295 -14.82 -2.66 4.05
N GLN A 296 -14.19 -2.24 5.15
CA GLN A 296 -14.49 -0.97 5.81
C GLN A 296 -13.58 0.19 5.38
N HIS A 297 -12.46 -0.12 4.70
CA HIS A 297 -11.57 0.91 4.19
C HIS A 297 -12.19 1.55 2.95
N MET A 298 -12.17 2.88 2.90
CA MET A 298 -12.75 3.66 1.80
C MET A 298 -11.61 4.38 1.08
N PHE A 299 -11.54 4.23 -0.24
CA PHE A 299 -10.43 4.77 -1.04
C PHE A 299 -10.94 5.76 -2.09
N LEU A 300 -10.24 6.88 -2.25
CA LEU A 300 -10.48 7.87 -3.30
C LEU A 300 -9.37 7.80 -4.35
N THR A 301 -9.73 7.97 -5.63
CA THR A 301 -8.73 8.13 -6.69
C THR A 301 -8.19 9.56 -6.65
N ALA A 302 -6.97 9.74 -6.13
CA ALA A 302 -6.28 11.04 -6.12
C ALA A 302 -5.49 11.25 -7.42
N GLN A 303 -4.79 10.21 -7.87
CA GLN A 303 -4.14 10.14 -9.17
C GLN A 303 -4.13 8.68 -9.67
N ALA A 304 -4.31 8.47 -10.96
CA ALA A 304 -4.28 7.16 -11.61
C ALA A 304 -3.58 7.27 -12.96
N VAL A 305 -2.33 6.79 -13.07
CA VAL A 305 -1.47 7.05 -14.24
C VAL A 305 -0.64 5.84 -14.67
N ASN A 306 -0.47 5.67 -15.99
CA ASN A 306 0.46 4.71 -16.57
C ASN A 306 1.77 5.44 -16.89
N VAL A 307 2.91 4.91 -16.44
CA VAL A 307 4.20 5.62 -16.49
C VAL A 307 5.34 4.72 -16.96
N THR A 308 6.44 5.34 -17.41
CA THR A 308 7.70 4.65 -17.73
C THR A 308 8.74 4.80 -16.62
N ASN A 309 8.52 5.72 -15.67
CA ASN A 309 9.35 5.94 -14.49
C ASN A 309 8.46 6.50 -13.37
N PRO A 310 8.55 5.99 -12.13
CA PRO A 310 7.64 6.36 -11.04
C PRO A 310 8.04 7.64 -10.28
N GLN A 311 9.15 8.31 -10.63
CA GLN A 311 9.66 9.46 -9.85
C GLN A 311 8.61 10.56 -9.67
N ALA A 312 7.89 10.87 -10.75
CA ALA A 312 6.89 11.93 -10.75
C ALA A 312 5.74 11.64 -9.75
N GLN A 313 5.45 10.37 -9.44
CA GLN A 313 4.41 9.98 -8.48
C GLN A 313 4.89 10.19 -7.04
N ILE A 314 6.18 10.00 -6.79
CA ILE A 314 6.82 10.29 -5.50
C ILE A 314 6.85 11.80 -5.28
N ASP A 315 7.24 12.58 -6.30
CA ASP A 315 7.23 14.04 -6.21
C ASP A 315 5.79 14.58 -6.03
N TRP A 316 4.83 14.00 -6.77
CA TRP A 316 3.41 14.35 -6.65
C TRP A 316 2.86 14.09 -5.26
N LEU A 317 3.30 13.03 -4.57
CA LEU A 317 2.89 12.74 -3.19
C LEU A 317 3.22 13.90 -2.24
N PHE A 318 4.43 14.44 -2.31
CA PHE A 318 4.84 15.58 -1.48
C PHE A 318 4.07 16.85 -1.86
N ASP A 319 3.90 17.12 -3.15
CA ASP A 319 3.09 18.23 -3.65
C ASP A 319 1.62 18.13 -3.22
N PHE A 320 1.10 16.91 -3.14
CA PHE A 320 -0.27 16.66 -2.72
C PHE A 320 -0.48 17.03 -1.26
N PHE A 321 0.42 16.67 -0.35
CA PHE A 321 0.38 17.13 1.05
C PHE A 321 0.54 18.64 1.17
N ALA A 322 1.37 19.25 0.31
CA ALA A 322 1.52 20.70 0.27
C ALA A 322 0.18 21.38 -0.06
N LYS A 323 -0.45 20.96 -1.17
CA LYS A 323 -1.72 21.51 -1.67
C LYS A 323 -2.91 21.18 -0.79
N ASN A 324 -2.81 20.15 0.04
CA ASN A 324 -3.88 19.66 0.91
C ASN A 324 -3.41 19.65 2.38
N PRO A 325 -3.22 20.82 3.02
CA PRO A 325 -2.55 20.90 4.32
C PRO A 325 -3.28 20.18 5.46
N GLN A 326 -4.56 19.84 5.30
CA GLN A 326 -5.34 19.11 6.31
C GLN A 326 -5.38 17.60 6.08
N VAL A 327 -4.88 17.09 4.95
CA VAL A 327 -4.93 15.64 4.68
C VAL A 327 -4.02 14.88 5.65
N PRO A 328 -4.53 13.90 6.41
CA PRO A 328 -3.74 13.20 7.41
C PRO A 328 -2.95 12.02 6.85
N GLN A 329 -3.44 11.37 5.80
CA GLN A 329 -2.89 10.11 5.29
C GLN A 329 -3.13 9.97 3.78
N VAL A 330 -2.17 9.37 3.08
CA VAL A 330 -2.24 9.08 1.63
C VAL A 330 -1.64 7.70 1.39
N LEU A 331 -2.25 6.91 0.51
CA LEU A 331 -1.67 5.67 -0.01
C LEU A 331 -1.07 5.93 -1.39
N ILE A 332 0.20 5.59 -1.59
CA ILE A 332 0.81 5.46 -2.91
C ILE A 332 0.98 3.98 -3.23
N TYR A 333 0.55 3.52 -4.40
CA TYR A 333 0.58 2.12 -4.80
C TYR A 333 0.95 1.97 -6.27
N GLY A 334 2.01 1.21 -6.55
CA GLY A 334 2.51 0.95 -7.89
C GLY A 334 2.64 -0.55 -8.15
N PHE A 335 2.56 -0.93 -9.42
CA PHE A 335 2.84 -2.30 -9.84
C PHE A 335 3.32 -2.36 -11.29
N ASP A 336 4.17 -3.34 -11.60
CA ASP A 336 4.63 -3.67 -12.95
C ASP A 336 5.09 -5.13 -12.98
N GLY A 337 5.14 -5.75 -14.15
CA GLY A 337 5.55 -7.14 -14.29
C GLY A 337 5.11 -7.77 -15.61
N ALA A 338 5.69 -8.92 -15.93
CA ALA A 338 5.33 -9.63 -17.15
C ALA A 338 3.84 -10.00 -17.18
N ALA A 339 3.27 -10.45 -16.06
CA ALA A 339 1.86 -10.84 -15.99
C ALA A 339 0.95 -9.62 -16.02
N VAL A 340 1.29 -8.59 -15.25
CA VAL A 340 0.51 -7.35 -15.20
C VAL A 340 0.46 -6.68 -16.58
N ARG A 341 1.59 -6.63 -17.30
CA ARG A 341 1.66 -5.96 -18.62
C ARG A 341 0.73 -6.54 -19.66
N THR A 342 0.33 -7.82 -19.55
CA THR A 342 -0.68 -8.40 -20.45
C THR A 342 -2.05 -7.70 -20.35
N TRP A 343 -2.32 -6.98 -19.26
CA TRP A 343 -3.54 -6.19 -19.08
C TRP A 343 -3.45 -4.77 -19.64
N PHE A 344 -2.25 -4.30 -19.98
CA PHE A 344 -2.01 -2.91 -20.39
C PHE A 344 -1.36 -2.81 -21.77
N GLU A 345 -0.75 -3.87 -22.27
CA GLU A 345 -0.01 -3.91 -23.53
C GLU A 345 -0.35 -5.18 -24.33
N HIS A 346 -0.10 -5.18 -25.64
CA HIS A 346 -0.26 -6.34 -26.52
C HIS A 346 0.90 -7.32 -26.40
N VAL A 347 1.15 -7.78 -25.18
CA VAL A 347 2.19 -8.76 -24.84
C VAL A 347 1.57 -10.05 -24.35
N SER A 348 2.27 -11.17 -24.52
CA SER A 348 1.81 -12.48 -24.07
C SER A 348 2.81 -13.11 -23.13
N LEU A 349 2.30 -13.84 -22.14
CA LEU A 349 3.13 -14.66 -21.26
C LEU A 349 3.62 -15.90 -22.03
N PRO A 350 4.88 -16.35 -21.81
CA PRO A 350 5.32 -17.64 -22.31
C PRO A 350 4.52 -18.79 -21.69
N GLU A 351 4.39 -19.91 -22.41
CA GLU A 351 3.90 -21.17 -21.85
C GLU A 351 5.04 -21.98 -21.20
N GLY A 352 4.70 -22.76 -20.18
CA GLY A 352 5.65 -23.61 -19.45
C GLY A 352 6.40 -22.90 -18.32
N GLN A 353 7.36 -23.61 -17.73
CA GLN A 353 8.22 -23.08 -16.65
C GLN A 353 9.42 -22.35 -17.23
N PHE A 354 9.63 -21.11 -16.78
CA PHE A 354 10.78 -20.28 -17.16
C PHE A 354 11.16 -19.35 -16.00
N VAL A 355 12.42 -18.93 -15.96
CA VAL A 355 12.82 -17.81 -15.10
C VAL A 355 12.28 -16.53 -15.73
N PRO A 356 11.46 -15.72 -15.03
CA PRO A 356 10.91 -14.49 -15.60
C PRO A 356 12.01 -13.54 -16.08
N SER A 357 11.89 -13.02 -17.31
CA SER A 357 12.75 -11.95 -17.82
C SER A 357 12.45 -10.60 -17.15
N GLN A 358 11.25 -10.47 -16.60
CA GLN A 358 10.81 -9.40 -15.71
C GLN A 358 9.90 -10.01 -14.64
N PHE A 359 10.22 -9.79 -13.38
CA PHE A 359 9.41 -10.21 -12.26
C PHE A 359 8.25 -9.24 -12.05
N ASP A 360 7.08 -9.77 -11.68
CA ASP A 360 6.01 -8.94 -11.15
C ASP A 360 6.43 -8.33 -9.82
N ALA A 361 6.29 -7.02 -9.68
CA ALA A 361 6.61 -6.27 -8.50
C ALA A 361 5.45 -5.33 -8.18
N MET A 362 5.00 -5.35 -6.92
CA MET A 362 3.97 -4.47 -6.40
C MET A 362 4.49 -3.82 -5.13
N VAL A 363 4.38 -2.51 -5.02
CA VAL A 363 4.79 -1.77 -3.83
C VAL A 363 3.75 -0.72 -3.49
N GLY A 364 3.39 -0.63 -2.22
CA GLY A 364 2.67 0.54 -1.72
C GLY A 364 3.12 1.00 -0.36
N LEU A 365 2.98 2.30 -0.15
CA LEU A 365 3.38 3.01 1.06
C LEU A 365 2.16 3.77 1.58
N LEU A 366 1.77 3.49 2.82
CA LEU A 366 0.84 4.33 3.56
C LEU A 366 1.65 5.38 4.29
N VAL A 367 1.44 6.64 3.95
CA VAL A 367 2.16 7.75 4.58
C VAL A 367 1.21 8.67 5.31
N SER A 368 1.67 9.24 6.43
CA SER A 368 0.85 10.11 7.27
C SER A 368 1.55 11.37 7.76
N ARG A 369 0.74 12.23 8.37
CA ARG A 369 1.15 13.42 9.11
C ARG A 369 0.37 13.51 10.43
N THR A 370 0.97 13.00 11.52
CA THR A 370 0.36 13.04 12.87
C THR A 370 -0.05 14.44 13.28
N ASP A 371 0.75 15.46 12.93
CA ASP A 371 0.45 16.85 13.27
C ASP A 371 -0.90 17.34 12.71
N ARG A 372 -1.37 16.76 11.59
CA ARG A 372 -2.69 17.10 11.03
C ARG A 372 -3.82 16.47 11.83
N VAL A 373 -3.64 15.22 12.28
CA VAL A 373 -4.60 14.56 13.16
C VAL A 373 -4.67 15.27 14.50
N ASP A 374 -3.51 15.62 15.08
CA ASP A 374 -3.42 16.33 16.36
C ASP A 374 -4.09 17.72 16.31
N ALA A 375 -3.86 18.47 15.23
CA ALA A 375 -4.40 19.82 15.08
C ALA A 375 -5.90 19.83 14.73
N TYR A 376 -6.33 18.97 13.81
CA TYR A 376 -7.64 19.10 13.16
C TYR A 376 -8.67 18.05 13.60
N MET A 377 -8.26 16.95 14.25
CA MET A 377 -9.16 15.84 14.59
C MET A 377 -9.16 15.46 16.07
N ARG A 378 -7.99 15.26 16.68
CA ARG A 378 -7.85 14.73 18.05
C ARG A 378 -8.68 15.47 19.10
N PRO A 379 -8.80 16.81 19.11
CA PRO A 379 -9.62 17.54 20.09
C PRO A 379 -11.14 17.33 19.91
N PHE A 380 -11.57 16.78 18.77
CA PHE A 380 -12.95 16.81 18.29
C PHE A 380 -13.58 15.44 18.14
N VAL A 381 -12.89 14.35 18.50
CA VAL A 381 -13.38 12.98 18.29
C VAL A 381 -14.72 12.71 18.98
N SER A 382 -15.59 11.98 18.29
CA SER A 382 -16.89 11.56 18.80
C SER A 382 -16.79 10.23 19.59
N ASN A 383 -17.92 9.78 20.13
CA ASN A 383 -18.05 8.49 20.80
C ASN A 383 -18.92 7.51 19.98
N ASP A 384 -18.97 7.68 18.65
CA ASP A 384 -19.69 6.75 17.78
C ASP A 384 -19.07 5.34 17.93
N PRO A 385 -19.87 4.28 18.12
CA PRO A 385 -19.35 2.96 18.42
C PRO A 385 -18.75 2.26 17.19
N GLU A 386 -17.69 1.48 17.41
CA GLU A 386 -16.96 0.73 16.38
C GLU A 386 -17.88 -0.31 15.71
N ASP A 387 -18.66 -1.02 16.50
CA ASP A 387 -19.56 -2.11 16.09
C ASP A 387 -20.89 -1.63 15.49
N ALA A 388 -21.06 -0.31 15.31
CA ALA A 388 -22.20 0.24 14.59
C ALA A 388 -22.34 -0.37 13.19
N GLY A 389 -23.54 -0.83 12.89
CA GLY A 389 -23.92 -1.39 11.60
C GLY A 389 -24.37 -0.33 10.60
N PRO A 390 -24.61 -0.72 9.34
CA PRO A 390 -25.08 0.19 8.28
C PRO A 390 -26.44 0.85 8.59
N ASP A 391 -27.24 0.23 9.45
CA ASP A 391 -28.57 0.70 9.84
C ASP A 391 -28.54 1.69 11.03
N ASP A 392 -27.40 1.83 11.71
CA ASP A 392 -27.21 2.74 12.85
C ASP A 392 -26.98 4.20 12.39
N ARG A 393 -27.96 4.71 11.63
CA ARG A 393 -27.90 6.02 10.95
C ARG A 393 -27.93 7.22 11.91
N GLN A 394 -28.00 6.99 13.23
CA GLN A 394 -27.80 8.01 14.24
C GLN A 394 -26.34 8.46 14.37
N TYR A 395 -25.38 7.64 13.94
CA TYR A 395 -23.95 7.92 14.05
C TYR A 395 -23.41 8.55 12.76
N ASP A 396 -22.65 9.64 12.91
CA ASP A 396 -22.14 10.39 11.76
C ASP A 396 -21.06 9.59 11.02
N THR A 397 -20.30 8.73 11.71
CA THR A 397 -19.37 7.79 11.06
C THR A 397 -20.11 6.81 10.12
N ILE A 398 -21.32 6.37 10.49
CA ILE A 398 -22.16 5.50 9.64
C ILE A 398 -22.80 6.28 8.50
N LYS A 399 -23.29 7.51 8.75
CA LYS A 399 -23.81 8.37 7.69
C LYS A 399 -22.74 8.67 6.64
N LEU A 400 -21.51 8.98 7.05
CA LEU A 400 -20.37 9.19 6.16
C LEU A 400 -20.08 7.94 5.32
N ALA A 401 -19.98 6.77 5.95
CA ALA A 401 -19.70 5.52 5.25
C ALA A 401 -20.81 5.16 4.25
N ASN A 402 -22.08 5.22 4.65
CA ASN A 402 -23.22 4.98 3.77
C ASN A 402 -23.25 5.97 2.60
N PHE A 403 -22.96 7.25 2.87
CA PHE A 403 -22.89 8.27 1.83
C PHE A 403 -21.78 7.98 0.82
N PHE A 404 -20.57 7.62 1.28
CA PHE A 404 -19.46 7.23 0.42
C PHE A 404 -19.82 6.11 -0.55
N TRP A 405 -20.45 5.03 -0.05
CA TRP A 405 -20.84 3.91 -0.91
C TRP A 405 -21.99 4.26 -1.88
N ASN A 406 -22.82 5.26 -1.54
CA ASN A 406 -23.91 5.74 -2.39
C ASN A 406 -23.48 6.78 -3.43
N VAL A 407 -22.35 7.48 -3.23
CA VAL A 407 -21.79 8.40 -4.24
C VAL A 407 -21.53 7.67 -5.57
N ASN A 408 -21.39 6.34 -5.54
CA ASN A 408 -21.21 5.48 -6.71
C ASN A 408 -22.36 4.48 -6.98
N SER A 409 -23.50 4.57 -6.30
CA SER A 409 -24.60 3.61 -6.51
C SER A 409 -25.43 3.91 -7.77
N GLU A 410 -24.81 3.85 -8.94
CA GLU A 410 -25.44 3.23 -10.11
C GLU A 410 -24.71 1.91 -10.37
N PRO A 411 -25.38 0.75 -10.24
CA PRO A 411 -24.73 -0.54 -10.42
C PRO A 411 -24.49 -0.81 -11.91
N LYS A 412 -23.23 -0.81 -12.34
CA LYS A 412 -22.81 -1.67 -13.45
C LYS A 412 -22.23 -2.95 -12.86
N PRO A 413 -22.74 -4.14 -13.24
CA PRO A 413 -22.07 -5.40 -12.90
C PRO A 413 -20.70 -5.46 -13.57
N GLY A 414 -19.62 -5.67 -12.80
CA GLY A 414 -18.27 -5.89 -13.33
C GLY A 414 -17.14 -5.38 -12.42
N LEU A 415 -15.89 -5.75 -12.75
CA LEU A 415 -14.65 -5.23 -12.14
C LEU A 415 -14.36 -3.76 -12.49
N ASP A 416 -15.27 -3.11 -13.23
CA ASP A 416 -15.07 -1.82 -13.91
C ASP A 416 -15.54 -0.58 -13.13
N VAL A 417 -15.51 -0.64 -11.80
CA VAL A 417 -15.89 0.53 -10.98
C VAL A 417 -14.65 1.13 -10.33
N SER A 418 -14.13 2.19 -10.94
CA SER A 418 -13.13 3.04 -10.32
C SER A 418 -13.72 3.66 -9.04
N PRO A 419 -12.97 3.77 -7.93
CA PRO A 419 -13.42 4.54 -6.79
C PRO A 419 -13.67 6.00 -7.19
N PRO A 420 -14.50 6.76 -6.45
CA PRO A 420 -14.75 8.15 -6.80
C PRO A 420 -13.42 8.92 -6.76
N SER A 421 -13.24 9.85 -7.70
CA SER A 421 -12.10 10.75 -7.62
C SER A 421 -12.22 11.68 -6.43
N VAL A 422 -11.10 12.20 -5.92
CA VAL A 422 -11.09 13.21 -4.86
C VAL A 422 -12.01 14.38 -5.21
N ALA A 423 -11.89 14.92 -6.43
CA ALA A 423 -12.72 16.04 -6.89
C ALA A 423 -14.22 15.68 -6.94
N HIS A 424 -14.56 14.48 -7.42
CA HIS A 424 -15.95 14.04 -7.47
C HIS A 424 -16.52 13.89 -6.05
N TRP A 425 -15.81 13.20 -5.16
CA TRP A 425 -16.18 13.05 -3.75
C TRP A 425 -16.40 14.40 -3.08
N GLN A 426 -15.43 15.31 -3.19
CA GLN A 426 -15.49 16.63 -2.58
C GLN A 426 -16.65 17.48 -3.10
N SER A 427 -17.00 17.36 -4.40
CA SER A 427 -18.17 18.04 -4.97
C SER A 427 -19.50 17.61 -4.36
N LYS A 428 -19.56 16.43 -3.73
CA LYS A 428 -20.77 15.87 -3.09
C LYS A 428 -20.85 16.15 -1.59
N LEU A 429 -19.78 16.61 -0.96
CA LEU A 429 -19.76 16.89 0.49
C LEU A 429 -20.84 17.86 0.98
N PRO A 430 -21.29 18.89 0.22
CA PRO A 430 -22.41 19.72 0.63
C PRO A 430 -23.74 18.95 0.84
N LEU A 431 -23.91 17.80 0.16
CA LEU A 431 -25.09 16.93 0.37
C LEU A 431 -24.95 16.14 1.66
N LEU A 432 -23.76 15.62 1.95
CA LEU A 432 -23.47 14.92 3.21
C LEU A 432 -23.68 15.84 4.41
N ALA A 433 -23.16 17.08 4.34
CA ALA A 433 -23.21 18.05 5.42
C ALA A 433 -24.64 18.32 5.94
N GLN A 434 -25.65 18.22 5.08
CA GLN A 434 -27.07 18.39 5.46
C GLN A 434 -27.60 17.26 6.36
N SER A 435 -26.93 16.11 6.37
CA SER A 435 -27.35 14.92 7.14
C SER A 435 -26.57 14.72 8.44
N LEU A 436 -25.43 15.41 8.62
CA LEU A 436 -24.56 15.21 9.77
C LEU A 436 -25.08 15.96 11.00
N ASP A 437 -25.06 15.30 12.17
CA ASP A 437 -25.45 15.94 13.44
C ASP A 437 -24.25 16.67 14.07
N SER A 438 -23.03 16.30 13.70
CA SER A 438 -21.75 16.77 14.21
C SER A 438 -21.61 16.73 15.74
N LYS A 439 -22.28 15.77 16.39
CA LYS A 439 -22.26 15.60 17.85
C LYS A 439 -20.86 15.26 18.36
N GLY A 440 -20.36 16.03 19.31
CA GLY A 440 -19.04 15.81 19.89
C GLY A 440 -18.48 17.02 20.64
N PRO A 441 -17.28 16.89 21.22
CA PRO A 441 -16.61 17.96 21.96
C PRO A 441 -16.17 19.10 21.04
N GLY A 442 -16.24 20.34 21.54
CA GLY A 442 -15.75 21.52 20.85
C GLY A 442 -16.43 21.84 19.50
N THR A 443 -15.94 22.89 18.86
CA THR A 443 -16.45 23.38 17.57
C THR A 443 -15.63 22.79 16.43
N PHE A 444 -15.93 21.56 16.04
CA PHE A 444 -15.35 20.94 14.85
C PHE A 444 -15.77 21.70 13.60
N LYS A 445 -14.82 21.94 12.69
CA LYS A 445 -15.06 22.58 11.41
C LYS A 445 -14.84 21.53 10.32
N PRO A 446 -15.90 21.00 9.70
CA PRO A 446 -15.76 20.08 8.58
C PRO A 446 -14.97 20.71 7.44
N ASP A 447 -14.14 19.90 6.79
CA ASP A 447 -13.37 20.28 5.61
C ASP A 447 -13.36 19.13 4.58
N PRO A 448 -12.79 19.33 3.38
CA PRO A 448 -12.80 18.30 2.34
C PRO A 448 -12.12 16.97 2.69
N TRP A 449 -11.24 16.95 3.70
CA TRP A 449 -10.51 15.78 4.21
C TRP A 449 -11.10 15.24 5.51
N PHE A 450 -11.69 16.11 6.33
CA PHE A 450 -12.46 15.75 7.51
C PHE A 450 -13.93 16.20 7.38
N PRO A 451 -14.74 15.55 6.53
CA PRO A 451 -16.14 15.93 6.33
C PRO A 451 -17.03 15.60 7.53
N ALA A 452 -16.60 14.66 8.38
CA ALA A 452 -17.21 14.33 9.66
C ALA A 452 -16.10 14.08 10.70
N ARG A 453 -16.46 14.16 11.98
CA ARG A 453 -15.57 13.80 13.09
C ARG A 453 -15.19 12.33 12.97
N TRP A 454 -13.94 12.01 13.27
CA TRP A 454 -13.59 10.64 13.60
C TRP A 454 -14.20 10.27 14.95
N ALA A 455 -14.58 9.01 15.07
CA ALA A 455 -14.86 8.41 16.37
C ALA A 455 -13.55 8.14 17.13
N ARG A 456 -13.63 7.99 18.46
CA ARG A 456 -12.43 7.67 19.27
C ARG A 456 -11.72 6.40 18.77
N TRP A 457 -12.46 5.37 18.34
CA TRP A 457 -11.84 4.15 17.82
C TRP A 457 -11.08 4.37 16.50
N GLN A 458 -11.53 5.29 15.62
CA GLN A 458 -10.78 5.65 14.40
C GLN A 458 -9.47 6.38 14.74
N LEU A 459 -9.49 7.23 15.77
CA LEU A 459 -8.27 7.84 16.30
C LEU A 459 -7.34 6.79 16.92
N ASP A 460 -7.90 5.83 17.66
CA ASP A 460 -7.14 4.73 18.25
C ASP A 460 -6.53 3.81 17.17
N GLU A 461 -7.22 3.60 16.03
CA GLU A 461 -6.66 2.92 14.86
C GLU A 461 -5.42 3.66 14.33
N PHE A 462 -5.56 4.97 14.06
CA PHE A 462 -4.48 5.82 13.58
C PHE A 462 -3.28 5.80 14.54
N ASP A 463 -3.52 5.95 15.85
CA ASP A 463 -2.47 5.97 16.87
C ASP A 463 -1.77 4.61 17.05
N ARG A 464 -2.42 3.52 16.62
CA ARG A 464 -1.88 2.16 16.64
C ARG A 464 -1.20 1.79 15.32
N GLU A 465 -1.30 2.59 14.27
CA GLU A 465 -0.54 2.38 13.03
C GLU A 465 0.96 2.36 13.37
N PRO A 466 1.71 1.32 12.95
CA PRO A 466 3.12 1.20 13.31
C PRO A 466 3.92 2.35 12.70
N MET A 467 4.90 2.87 13.44
CA MET A 467 5.89 3.76 12.85
C MET A 467 7.00 2.90 12.23
N LEU A 468 7.09 2.87 10.90
CA LEU A 468 8.08 2.08 10.17
C LEU A 468 9.30 2.91 9.75
N GLY A 469 9.16 4.24 9.75
CA GLY A 469 10.23 5.19 9.43
C GLY A 469 9.69 6.48 8.86
N TYR A 470 10.57 7.22 8.20
CA TYR A 470 10.27 8.50 7.59
C TYR A 470 10.76 8.52 6.15
N LEU A 471 9.86 8.82 5.22
CA LEU A 471 10.18 9.08 3.82
C LEU A 471 10.50 10.57 3.67
N HIS A 472 11.73 10.90 3.31
CA HIS A 472 12.14 12.28 3.11
C HIS A 472 11.85 12.74 1.68
N LYS A 473 11.65 14.05 1.53
CA LYS A 473 11.45 14.68 0.22
C LYS A 473 12.64 14.37 -0.69
N PRO A 474 12.42 13.88 -1.92
CA PRO A 474 13.50 13.57 -2.84
C PRO A 474 14.43 14.76 -3.09
N VAL A 475 15.74 14.51 -3.10
CA VAL A 475 16.75 15.46 -3.55
C VAL A 475 17.04 15.20 -5.02
N ALA A 476 16.61 16.12 -5.88
CA ALA A 476 16.89 16.07 -7.31
C ALA A 476 18.25 16.70 -7.63
N VAL A 477 19.02 16.02 -8.49
CA VAL A 477 20.32 16.44 -8.99
C VAL A 477 20.28 16.43 -10.51
N ARG A 478 20.43 17.62 -11.10
CA ARG A 478 20.45 17.77 -12.54
C ARG A 478 21.82 17.41 -13.09
N LEU A 479 21.87 16.37 -13.91
CA LEU A 479 23.11 15.92 -14.58
C LEU A 479 23.20 16.36 -16.04
N THR A 480 22.35 17.31 -16.44
CA THR A 480 22.32 17.91 -17.77
C THR A 480 22.46 19.43 -17.70
N ASP A 481 23.06 20.04 -18.71
CA ASP A 481 23.14 21.49 -18.85
C ASP A 481 21.78 22.10 -19.30
N ALA A 482 21.76 23.42 -19.50
CA ALA A 482 20.56 24.16 -19.93
C ALA A 482 20.03 23.70 -21.30
N SER A 483 20.88 23.10 -22.15
CA SER A 483 20.52 22.56 -23.47
C SER A 483 20.10 21.09 -23.43
N GLY A 484 20.15 20.45 -22.24
CA GLY A 484 19.83 19.04 -22.04
C GLY A 484 20.98 18.08 -22.32
N GLN A 485 22.20 18.59 -22.55
CA GLN A 485 23.38 17.74 -22.77
C GLN A 485 23.98 17.29 -21.42
N PRO A 486 24.53 16.07 -21.31
CA PRO A 486 25.17 15.61 -20.08
C PRO A 486 26.28 16.54 -19.60
N LEU A 487 26.35 16.78 -18.29
CA LEU A 487 27.42 17.56 -17.68
C LEU A 487 28.80 16.91 -17.91
N LYS A 488 29.85 17.74 -17.95
CA LYS A 488 31.25 17.29 -17.95
C LYS A 488 31.60 16.68 -16.58
N ALA A 489 32.55 15.75 -16.55
CA ALA A 489 32.90 14.97 -15.35
C ALA A 489 33.08 15.77 -14.06
N SER A 490 33.79 16.91 -14.09
CA SER A 490 33.98 17.75 -12.90
C SER A 490 32.68 18.41 -12.41
N ALA A 491 31.81 18.84 -13.33
CA ALA A 491 30.51 19.41 -13.00
C ALA A 491 29.54 18.34 -12.49
N THR A 492 29.57 17.13 -13.08
CA THR A 492 28.84 15.96 -12.57
C THR A 492 29.24 15.65 -11.13
N ALA A 493 30.54 15.54 -10.84
CA ALA A 493 31.03 15.26 -9.50
C ALA A 493 30.63 16.35 -8.49
N ALA A 494 30.70 17.63 -8.89
CA ALA A 494 30.23 18.73 -8.04
C ALA A 494 28.73 18.67 -7.76
N ALA A 495 27.90 18.40 -8.79
CA ALA A 495 26.45 18.29 -8.63
C ALA A 495 26.05 17.09 -7.75
N LEU A 496 26.72 15.94 -7.92
CA LEU A 496 26.51 14.77 -7.08
C LEU A 496 26.87 15.04 -5.62
N ARG A 497 28.01 15.69 -5.36
CA ARG A 497 28.43 16.08 -4.00
C ARG A 497 27.41 17.02 -3.35
N GLU A 498 27.00 18.07 -4.05
CA GLU A 498 26.00 19.01 -3.53
C GLU A 498 24.66 18.31 -3.24
N GLY A 499 24.22 17.42 -4.13
CA GLY A 499 23.03 16.62 -3.92
C GLY A 499 23.15 15.72 -2.70
N TRP A 500 24.30 15.08 -2.52
CA TRP A 500 24.53 14.20 -1.39
C TRP A 500 24.68 14.95 -0.05
N GLU A 501 25.32 16.12 -0.03
CA GLU A 501 25.34 17.01 1.13
C GLU A 501 23.91 17.38 1.58
N LYS A 502 22.99 17.63 0.63
CA LYS A 502 21.57 17.86 0.92
C LYS A 502 20.89 16.62 1.52
N VAL A 503 21.22 15.42 1.04
CA VAL A 503 20.72 14.16 1.63
C VAL A 503 21.25 14.00 3.06
N GLN A 504 22.53 14.26 3.29
CA GLN A 504 23.13 14.21 4.63
C GLN A 504 22.48 15.21 5.59
N ALA A 505 22.14 16.40 5.11
CA ALA A 505 21.43 17.43 5.89
C ALA A 505 20.01 17.00 6.32
N GLN A 506 19.40 16.01 5.66
CA GLN A 506 18.09 15.45 6.06
C GLN A 506 18.20 14.43 7.21
N LEU A 507 19.40 13.92 7.51
CA LEU A 507 19.59 12.91 8.55
C LEU A 507 19.38 13.52 9.95
N PRO A 508 18.56 12.89 10.82
CA PRO A 508 18.43 13.34 12.19
C PRO A 508 19.71 13.08 12.99
N ASN A 509 20.00 13.93 13.98
CA ASN A 509 21.01 13.71 15.03
C ASN A 509 22.42 13.31 14.54
N ASN A 510 22.90 13.88 13.43
CA ASN A 510 24.17 13.48 12.79
C ASN A 510 24.22 11.98 12.43
N GLY A 511 23.08 11.42 12.02
CA GLY A 511 22.96 10.05 11.53
C GLY A 511 23.82 9.80 10.29
N LYS A 512 23.84 8.54 9.84
CA LYS A 512 24.59 8.12 8.66
C LYS A 512 23.68 7.38 7.68
N VAL A 513 24.04 7.44 6.40
CA VAL A 513 23.50 6.54 5.39
C VAL A 513 24.30 5.24 5.45
N ALA A 514 23.64 4.14 5.79
CA ALA A 514 24.25 2.81 5.88
C ALA A 514 24.18 2.05 4.56
N ARG A 515 23.20 2.37 3.71
CA ARG A 515 22.88 1.58 2.52
C ARG A 515 22.38 2.44 1.38
N VAL A 516 22.70 2.01 0.17
CA VAL A 516 22.19 2.56 -1.09
C VAL A 516 21.50 1.47 -1.91
N PHE A 517 20.29 1.78 -2.37
CA PHE A 517 19.49 0.95 -3.27
C PHE A 517 19.41 1.63 -4.63
N PHE A 518 19.68 0.90 -5.70
CA PHE A 518 19.66 1.43 -7.07
C PHE A 518 19.32 0.30 -8.05
N ASP A 519 19.06 0.61 -9.31
CA ASP A 519 18.78 -0.41 -10.34
C ASP A 519 19.65 -0.12 -11.58
N SER A 520 20.76 -0.84 -11.72
CA SER A 520 21.63 -0.67 -12.89
C SER A 520 21.14 -1.45 -14.11
N VAL A 521 20.17 -2.34 -13.97
CA VAL A 521 19.57 -3.06 -15.10
C VAL A 521 18.59 -2.14 -15.82
N ALA A 522 17.73 -1.46 -15.07
CA ALA A 522 16.82 -0.45 -15.60
C ALA A 522 17.55 0.84 -15.97
N THR A 523 18.58 1.25 -15.20
CA THR A 523 19.34 2.46 -15.49
C THR A 523 20.85 2.28 -15.30
N PRO A 524 21.56 1.78 -16.34
CA PRO A 524 22.99 1.46 -16.27
C PRO A 524 23.91 2.59 -15.83
N ALA A 525 23.51 3.85 -16.06
CA ALA A 525 24.29 5.02 -15.68
C ALA A 525 24.38 5.25 -14.16
N VAL A 526 23.48 4.71 -13.34
CA VAL A 526 23.45 4.98 -11.90
C VAL A 526 24.67 4.41 -11.17
N PHE A 527 25.10 3.20 -11.52
CA PHE A 527 26.22 2.54 -10.84
C PHE A 527 27.55 3.33 -10.91
N PRO A 528 28.04 3.77 -12.10
CA PRO A 528 29.27 4.58 -12.16
C PRO A 528 29.12 5.94 -11.47
N LEU A 529 27.92 6.55 -11.45
CA LEU A 529 27.67 7.79 -10.71
C LEU A 529 27.82 7.56 -9.19
N LEU A 530 27.26 6.47 -8.66
CA LEU A 530 27.40 6.14 -7.25
C LEU A 530 28.83 5.78 -6.86
N HIS A 531 29.56 5.07 -7.72
CA HIS A 531 30.97 4.78 -7.48
C HIS A 531 31.82 6.07 -7.37
N SER A 532 31.48 7.11 -8.15
CA SER A 532 32.16 8.40 -8.06
C SER A 532 31.88 9.14 -6.73
N LEU A 533 30.71 8.93 -6.15
CA LEU A 533 30.28 9.53 -4.87
C LEU A 533 30.83 8.77 -3.65
N ALA A 534 30.87 7.44 -3.72
CA ALA A 534 31.35 6.51 -2.69
C ALA A 534 32.74 6.85 -2.13
N MET A 535 33.59 7.46 -2.96
CA MET A 535 34.97 7.81 -2.62
C MET A 535 35.08 8.91 -1.53
N GLU A 536 34.00 9.64 -1.23
CA GLU A 536 34.02 10.75 -0.27
C GLU A 536 33.45 10.40 1.12
N ASP A 537 32.43 9.54 1.20
CA ASP A 537 31.77 9.17 2.48
C ASP A 537 31.99 7.72 2.92
N GLY A 538 32.67 6.91 2.11
CA GLY A 538 33.01 5.53 2.43
C GLY A 538 31.88 4.51 2.26
N LEU A 539 30.72 4.92 1.73
CA LEU A 539 29.63 3.99 1.35
C LEU A 539 29.98 3.30 0.04
N ASP A 540 30.15 1.98 0.06
CA ASP A 540 30.55 1.21 -1.12
C ASP A 540 29.34 0.61 -1.86
N PRO A 541 28.95 1.12 -3.04
CA PRO A 541 27.85 0.56 -3.83
C PRO A 541 28.14 -0.86 -4.36
N THR A 542 29.37 -1.34 -4.24
CA THR A 542 29.78 -2.71 -4.62
C THR A 542 29.74 -3.68 -3.44
N SER A 543 29.63 -3.17 -2.21
CA SER A 543 29.58 -3.96 -0.99
C SER A 543 28.25 -4.71 -0.86
N ILE A 544 28.31 -5.97 -0.45
CA ILE A 544 27.12 -6.82 -0.27
C ILE A 544 26.19 -6.33 0.86
N THR A 545 26.72 -5.56 1.82
CA THR A 545 25.98 -5.08 2.99
C THR A 545 25.55 -3.61 2.88
N GLU A 546 26.14 -2.86 1.95
CA GLU A 546 25.93 -1.42 1.77
C GLU A 546 25.27 -1.10 0.42
N GLY A 547 25.71 -1.74 -0.65
CA GLY A 547 25.19 -1.57 -2.01
C GLY A 547 24.16 -2.64 -2.41
N PHE A 548 22.98 -2.19 -2.80
CA PHE A 548 21.88 -3.07 -3.22
C PHE A 548 21.41 -2.68 -4.62
N ASP A 549 22.04 -3.27 -5.63
CA ASP A 549 21.54 -3.22 -7.00
C ASP A 549 20.30 -4.11 -7.14
N VAL A 550 19.12 -3.51 -7.08
CA VAL A 550 17.81 -4.18 -7.21
C VAL A 550 17.74 -4.99 -8.49
N GLY A 551 18.21 -4.44 -9.62
CA GLY A 551 18.15 -5.09 -10.92
C GLY A 551 18.97 -6.38 -10.98
N HIS A 552 20.14 -6.41 -10.33
CA HIS A 552 21.00 -7.59 -10.28
C HIS A 552 20.70 -8.53 -9.10
N ARG A 553 20.37 -8.00 -7.92
CA ARG A 553 20.19 -8.77 -6.68
C ARG A 553 18.77 -9.32 -6.51
N ILE A 554 17.78 -8.74 -7.17
CA ILE A 554 16.40 -9.27 -7.21
C ILE A 554 16.11 -9.74 -8.63
N GLY A 555 16.29 -8.85 -9.61
CA GLY A 555 15.99 -9.09 -11.01
C GLY A 555 15.34 -7.86 -11.63
N ASN A 556 15.09 -7.92 -12.94
CA ASN A 556 14.35 -6.87 -13.63
C ASN A 556 12.91 -6.78 -13.09
N VAL A 557 12.55 -5.66 -12.47
CA VAL A 557 11.21 -5.39 -11.90
C VAL A 557 10.47 -4.28 -12.69
N GLY A 558 10.90 -4.00 -13.92
CA GLY A 558 10.32 -2.98 -14.77
C GLY A 558 10.42 -1.58 -14.16
N ILE A 559 9.34 -0.81 -14.18
CA ILE A 559 9.33 0.56 -13.63
C ILE A 559 9.43 0.60 -12.10
N MET A 560 9.36 -0.53 -11.41
CA MET A 560 9.23 -0.59 -9.95
C MET A 560 10.56 -0.59 -9.20
N GLY A 561 11.71 -0.50 -9.89
CA GLY A 561 13.05 -0.55 -9.26
C GLY A 561 13.22 0.41 -8.08
N SER A 562 12.84 1.68 -8.24
CA SER A 562 12.94 2.67 -7.16
C SER A 562 11.91 2.45 -6.05
N MET A 563 10.70 2.00 -6.35
CA MET A 563 9.71 1.68 -5.31
C MET A 563 10.12 0.46 -4.49
N VAL A 564 10.65 -0.58 -5.14
CA VAL A 564 11.27 -1.73 -4.46
C VAL A 564 12.44 -1.27 -3.60
N GLY A 565 13.28 -0.36 -4.12
CA GLY A 565 14.34 0.29 -3.38
C GLY A 565 13.86 0.99 -2.12
N ILE A 566 12.76 1.75 -2.18
CA ILE A 566 12.19 2.47 -1.01
C ILE A 566 11.63 1.49 0.02
N ALA A 567 10.92 0.45 -0.42
CA ALA A 567 10.41 -0.59 0.47
C ALA A 567 11.55 -1.32 1.19
N MET A 568 12.62 -1.68 0.47
CA MET A 568 13.81 -2.27 1.05
C MET A 568 14.58 -1.30 1.95
N SER A 569 14.69 -0.02 1.55
CA SER A 569 15.29 1.04 2.37
C SER A 569 14.59 1.19 3.71
N THR A 570 13.25 1.05 3.74
CA THR A 570 12.47 1.10 4.98
C THR A 570 12.81 -0.08 5.90
N MET A 571 12.74 -1.32 5.39
CA MET A 571 13.07 -2.51 6.18
C MET A 571 14.52 -2.50 6.66
N ALA A 572 15.43 -2.14 5.75
CA ALA A 572 16.85 -2.10 6.02
C ALA A 572 17.17 -1.04 7.08
N SER A 573 16.61 0.16 6.97
CA SER A 573 16.79 1.23 7.96
C SER A 573 16.25 0.83 9.32
N TYR A 574 15.06 0.20 9.37
CA TYR A 574 14.45 -0.29 10.61
C TYR A 574 15.38 -1.31 11.31
N ASP A 575 15.98 -2.23 10.54
CA ASP A 575 16.88 -3.29 11.01
C ASP A 575 18.18 -2.72 11.64
N VAL A 576 18.82 -1.73 10.99
CA VAL A 576 20.13 -1.21 11.45
C VAL A 576 20.08 0.09 12.25
N GLY A 577 18.93 0.75 12.32
CA GLY A 577 18.81 2.03 13.04
C GLY A 577 19.56 3.20 12.36
N GLN A 578 19.87 3.09 11.07
CA GLN A 578 20.54 4.12 10.26
C GLN A 578 19.76 4.37 8.97
N GLY A 579 20.01 5.50 8.30
CA GLY A 579 19.31 5.86 7.07
C GLY A 579 19.71 4.97 5.88
N SER A 580 18.82 4.80 4.93
CA SER A 580 19.08 4.16 3.64
C SER A 580 18.59 5.06 2.52
N VAL A 581 19.32 5.11 1.41
CA VAL A 581 18.96 5.95 0.26
C VAL A 581 18.58 5.07 -0.92
N THR A 582 17.47 5.39 -1.56
CA THR A 582 17.15 4.87 -2.89
C THR A 582 17.53 5.89 -3.95
N VAL A 583 18.13 5.41 -5.04
CA VAL A 583 18.59 6.22 -6.15
C VAL A 583 17.78 5.86 -7.38
N ASN A 584 17.15 6.86 -7.97
CA ASN A 584 16.40 6.73 -9.21
C ASN A 584 16.90 7.75 -10.22
N MET A 585 16.88 7.41 -11.50
CA MET A 585 17.25 8.35 -12.56
C MET A 585 16.13 8.41 -13.58
N THR A 586 15.70 9.62 -13.89
CA THR A 586 14.63 9.87 -14.85
C THR A 586 15.19 9.94 -16.28
N PRO A 587 14.35 9.72 -17.31
CA PRO A 587 14.79 9.75 -18.71
C PRO A 587 15.40 11.08 -19.18
N ASP A 588 15.06 12.21 -18.54
CA ASP A 588 15.61 13.54 -18.82
C ASP A 588 16.96 13.80 -18.11
N GLY A 589 17.52 12.80 -17.44
CA GLY A 589 18.85 12.86 -16.85
C GLY A 589 18.90 13.49 -15.46
N GLN A 590 17.76 13.57 -14.75
CA GLN A 590 17.75 13.94 -13.34
C GLN A 590 18.01 12.70 -12.49
N LEU A 591 18.94 12.80 -11.55
CA LEU A 591 19.18 11.80 -10.52
C LEU A 591 18.44 12.21 -9.26
N HIS A 592 17.72 11.28 -8.64
CA HIS A 592 16.95 11.52 -7.43
C HIS A 592 17.48 10.63 -6.32
N PHE A 593 17.86 11.25 -5.21
CA PHE A 593 18.15 10.58 -3.95
C PHE A 593 16.92 10.64 -3.04
N ILE A 594 16.47 9.49 -2.57
CA ILE A 594 15.27 9.35 -1.74
C ILE A 594 15.70 8.71 -0.43
N LEU A 595 15.85 9.53 0.60
CA LEU A 595 16.25 9.08 1.93
C LEU A 595 15.06 8.49 2.68
N VAL A 596 15.28 7.33 3.30
CA VAL A 596 14.43 6.77 4.34
C VAL A 596 15.24 6.70 5.63
N THR A 597 14.67 7.21 6.72
CA THR A 597 15.26 7.08 8.07
C THR A 597 14.38 6.21 8.96
N PRO A 598 14.95 5.45 9.90
CA PRO A 598 14.14 4.63 10.79
C PRO A 598 13.43 5.47 11.86
N PRO A 599 12.42 4.89 12.53
CA PRO A 599 11.94 5.41 13.80
C PRO A 599 13.03 5.36 14.87
N ASP A 600 12.87 6.17 15.92
CA ASP A 600 13.71 6.05 17.10
C ASP A 600 13.37 4.78 17.93
N GLU A 601 14.20 4.46 18.92
CA GLU A 601 14.02 3.25 19.72
C GLU A 601 12.73 3.26 20.57
N ALA A 602 12.24 4.45 20.96
CA ALA A 602 10.98 4.55 21.71
C ALA A 602 9.77 4.30 20.80
N GLU A 603 9.81 4.79 19.57
CA GLU A 603 8.81 4.51 18.54
C GLU A 603 8.80 3.02 18.15
N LYS A 604 9.98 2.40 18.00
CA LYS A 604 10.08 0.93 17.78
C LYS A 604 9.52 0.13 18.96
N ALA A 605 9.83 0.55 20.19
CA ALA A 605 9.27 -0.08 21.38
C ALA A 605 7.74 0.06 21.40
N ALA A 606 7.20 1.24 21.06
CA ALA A 606 5.77 1.48 20.99
C ALA A 606 5.04 0.58 19.98
N ASN A 607 5.67 0.24 18.84
CA ASN A 607 5.12 -0.75 17.89
C ASN A 607 4.86 -2.10 18.58
N THR A 608 5.79 -2.54 19.43
CA THR A 608 5.68 -3.80 20.17
C THR A 608 4.69 -3.69 21.33
N GLU A 609 4.78 -2.63 22.13
CA GLU A 609 4.00 -2.45 23.37
C GLU A 609 2.52 -2.20 23.09
N ARG A 610 2.18 -1.35 22.11
CA ARG A 610 0.78 -0.93 21.85
C ARG A 610 -0.02 -1.96 21.07
N ARG A 611 0.62 -2.76 20.22
CA ARG A 611 -0.06 -3.69 19.32
C ARG A 611 0.39 -5.15 19.44
N GLN A 612 1.37 -5.45 20.27
CA GLN A 612 1.98 -6.78 20.34
C GLN A 612 2.50 -7.22 18.96
N LEU A 613 3.01 -6.26 18.17
CA LEU A 613 3.63 -6.58 16.90
C LEU A 613 4.89 -7.42 17.13
N PRO A 614 5.21 -8.35 16.23
CA PRO A 614 6.51 -9.01 16.24
C PRO A 614 7.64 -7.97 16.15
N ALA A 615 8.83 -8.34 16.65
CA ALA A 615 10.02 -7.48 16.60
C ALA A 615 10.33 -6.98 15.17
N ASP A 616 10.04 -7.82 14.17
CA ASP A 616 9.97 -7.43 12.77
C ASP A 616 8.51 -7.06 12.40
N PRO A 617 8.15 -5.77 12.36
CA PRO A 617 6.78 -5.35 12.12
C PRO A 617 6.30 -5.67 10.70
N PHE A 618 7.19 -5.93 9.73
CA PHE A 618 6.81 -6.15 8.34
C PHE A 618 6.13 -7.52 8.11
N ARG A 619 6.14 -8.41 9.11
CA ARG A 619 5.52 -9.74 9.07
C ARG A 619 4.08 -9.80 9.56
N HIS A 620 3.57 -8.78 10.24
CA HIS A 620 2.36 -8.93 11.05
C HIS A 620 1.08 -9.15 10.22
N LEU A 621 1.01 -8.63 8.99
CA LEU A 621 -0.09 -8.88 8.04
C LEU A 621 0.15 -10.10 7.14
N MET A 622 1.34 -10.69 7.17
CA MET A 622 1.64 -11.90 6.41
C MET A 622 0.89 -13.10 7.04
N PRO A 623 0.48 -14.09 6.23
CA PRO A 623 0.00 -15.36 6.77
C PRO A 623 1.04 -15.95 7.73
N ARG A 624 0.59 -16.46 8.88
CA ARG A 624 1.46 -17.24 9.78
C ARG A 624 1.88 -18.51 9.04
N VAL A 625 3.18 -18.69 8.88
CA VAL A 625 3.80 -19.87 8.25
C VAL A 625 3.84 -21.02 9.24
#